data_AF-A0A5F2I123-F1
#
_entry.id   AF-A0A5F2I123-F1
#
_cell.length_a   1.000
_cell.length_b   1.000
_cell.length_c   1.000
_cell.angle_alpha   90.00
_cell.angle_beta   90.00
_cell.angle_gamma   90.00
#
_symmetry.space_group_name_H-M   'P 1'
#
loop_
_entity.id
_entity.type
_entity.pdbx_description
1 polymer ?
#
loop_
_entity_poly.entity_id
_entity_poly.type
_entity_poly.pdbx_seq_one_letter_code
_entity_poly.pdbx_strand_id
1 'polypeptide(L)' 'MSLYGMMRTGVSGMNAQANRLSTVADNIANSDTTGYKRSSAEFSTLIMPT' A
#
# COMPACT_ATOMS: atom_id res chain seq x y z
N MET A 1 7.48 -24.32 4.19
CA MET A 1 6.85 -23.17 3.50
C MET A 1 5.51 -23.60 2.88
N SER A 2 4.52 -23.77 3.75
CA SER A 2 3.17 -24.23 3.40
C SER A 2 2.35 -23.12 2.72
N LEU A 3 1.30 -23.50 1.99
CA LEU A 3 0.25 -22.65 1.39
C LEU A 3 -0.16 -21.45 2.26
N TYR A 4 -0.16 -21.62 3.58
CA TYR A 4 -0.43 -20.55 4.56
C TYR A 4 0.53 -19.34 4.43
N GLY A 5 1.82 -19.58 4.22
CA GLY A 5 2.81 -18.52 3.99
C GLY A 5 2.61 -17.81 2.66
N MET A 6 2.18 -18.54 1.62
CA MET A 6 1.83 -17.96 0.31
C MET A 6 0.58 -17.09 0.41
N MET A 7 -0.47 -17.56 1.10
CA MET A 7 -1.69 -16.78 1.34
C MET A 7 -1.39 -15.49 2.11
N ARG A 8 -0.59 -15.56 3.20
CA ARG A 8 -0.22 -14.37 3.98
C ARG A 8 0.57 -13.36 3.13
N THR A 9 1.51 -13.84 2.31
CA THR A 9 2.30 -12.99 1.41
C THR A 9 1.41 -12.34 0.35
N GLY A 10 0.53 -13.13 -0.29
CA GLY A 10 -0.41 -12.62 -1.29
C GLY A 10 -1.38 -11.56 -0.72
N VAL A 11 -1.97 -11.83 0.44
CA VAL A 11 -2.85 -10.86 1.14
C VAL A 11 -2.08 -9.59 1.53
N SER A 12 -0.84 -9.72 2.01
CA SER A 12 -0.01 -8.55 2.36
C SER A 12 0.30 -7.67 1.16
N GLY A 13 0.57 -8.27 -0.01
CA GLY A 13 0.80 -7.54 -1.26
C GLY A 13 -0.46 -6.83 -1.75
N MET A 14 -1.62 -7.50 -1.66
CA MET A 14 -2.91 -6.93 -2.05
C MET A 14 -3.31 -5.74 -1.15
N ASN A 15 -3.06 -5.85 0.16
CA ASN A 15 -3.30 -4.78 1.12
C ASN A 15 -2.35 -3.58 0.86
N ALA A 16 -1.08 -3.84 0.56
CA ALA A 16 -0.14 -2.78 0.17
C ALA A 16 -0.63 -2.01 -1.07
N GLN A 17 -1.16 -2.70 -2.09
CA GLN A 17 -1.73 -2.03 -3.26
C GLN A 17 -3.00 -1.24 -2.92
N ALA A 18 -3.89 -1.77 -2.07
CA ALA A 18 -5.09 -1.05 -1.62
C ALA A 18 -4.73 0.26 -0.91
N ASN A 19 -3.71 0.25 -0.05
CA ASN A 19 -3.22 1.45 0.63
C ASN A 19 -2.65 2.48 -0.35
N ARG A 20 -1.87 2.05 -1.36
CA ARG A 20 -1.38 2.95 -2.43
C ARG A 20 -2.53 3.60 -3.19
N LEU A 21 -3.54 2.82 -3.56
CA LEU A 21 -4.71 3.32 -4.26
C LEU A 21 -5.48 4.33 -3.41
N SER A 22 -5.64 4.09 -2.10
CA SER A 22 -6.25 5.06 -1.18
C SER A 22 -5.48 6.38 -1.18
N THR A 23 -4.15 6.33 -1.04
CA THR A 23 -3.32 7.55 -1.07
C THR A 23 -3.44 8.30 -2.40
N VAL A 24 -3.48 7.58 -3.52
CA VAL A 24 -3.71 8.19 -4.85
C VAL A 24 -5.11 8.80 -4.92
N ALA A 25 -6.14 8.14 -4.41
CA ALA A 25 -7.50 8.65 -4.38
C ALA A 25 -7.60 9.94 -3.55
N ASP A 26 -6.97 9.99 -2.37
CA ASP A 26 -6.93 11.19 -1.54
C ASP A 26 -6.23 12.35 -2.25
N ASN A 27 -5.14 12.07 -2.97
CA ASN A 27 -4.44 13.08 -3.75
C ASN A 27 -5.27 13.62 -4.92
N ILE A 28 -6.07 12.76 -5.57
CA ILE A 28 -6.98 13.16 -6.65
C ILE A 28 -8.12 13.99 -6.09
N ALA A 29 -8.76 13.53 -5.01
CA ALA A 29 -9.88 14.21 -4.36
C ALA A 29 -9.51 15.62 -3.88
N ASN A 30 -8.25 15.83 -3.48
CA ASN A 30 -7.74 17.12 -3.01
C ASN A 30 -6.89 17.88 -4.05
N SER A 31 -6.91 17.45 -5.31
CA SER A 31 -6.05 18.06 -6.36
C SER A 31 -6.36 19.54 -6.65
N ASP A 32 -7.62 19.96 -6.49
CA ASP A 32 -8.05 21.35 -6.68
C ASP A 32 -7.95 22.20 -5.39
N THR A 33 -7.49 21.62 -4.28
CA THR A 33 -7.32 22.36 -3.03
C THR A 33 -6.00 23.14 -3.04
N THR A 34 -6.10 24.46 -3.13
CA THR A 34 -4.93 25.36 -3.05
C THR A 34 -4.13 25.12 -1.77
N GLY A 35 -2.86 24.77 -1.91
CA GLY A 35 -1.95 24.50 -0.79
C GLY A 35 -1.95 23.05 -0.29
N TYR A 36 -2.69 22.14 -0.94
CA TYR A 36 -2.64 20.72 -0.62
C TYR A 36 -1.26 20.11 -0.88
N LYS A 37 -0.74 19.37 0.09
CA LYS A 37 0.54 18.65 -0.01
C LYS A 37 0.25 17.19 -0.32
N ARG A 38 0.72 16.74 -1.48
CA ARG A 38 0.54 15.35 -1.93
C ARG A 38 1.12 14.36 -0.92
N SER A 39 0.36 13.34 -0.58
CA SER A 39 0.80 12.23 0.25
C SER A 39 1.35 11.09 -0.62
N SER A 40 2.37 10.38 -0.15
CA SER A 40 2.94 9.22 -0.83
C SER A 40 3.08 8.03 0.12
N ALA A 41 2.78 6.84 -0.37
CA ALA A 41 2.91 5.59 0.38
C ALA A 41 3.97 4.69 -0.30
N GLU A 42 5.04 4.38 0.44
CA GLU A 42 6.11 3.49 0.01
C GLU A 42 6.15 2.24 0.89
N PHE A 43 6.42 1.09 0.26
CA PHE A 43 6.41 -0.21 0.93
C PHE A 43 7.77 -0.87 0.78
N SER A 44 8.24 -1.49 1.87
CA SER A 44 9.45 -2.29 1.90
C SER A 44 9.13 -3.73 2.30
N THR A 45 9.95 -4.66 1.84
CA THR A 45 9.83 -6.07 2.21
C THR A 45 10.28 -6.29 3.65
N LEU A 46 9.47 -7.00 4.42
CA LEU A 46 9.85 -7.46 5.75
C LEU A 46 10.80 -8.66 5.65
N ILE A 47 11.82 -8.74 6.50
CA ILE A 47 12.66 -9.93 6.63
C ILE A 47 11.79 -11.04 7.24
N MET A 48 11.52 -12.08 6.46
CA MET A 48 10.75 -13.23 6.93
C MET A 48 11.74 -14.33 7.34
N PRO A 49 11.75 -14.79 8.61
CA PRO A 49 12.51 -15.98 8.99
C PRO A 49 11.94 -17.18 8.24
N THR A 50 12.82 -18.01 7.68
CA THR A 50 12.48 -19.25 6.97
C THR A 50 11.95 -20.32 7.91
#